data_AF-K6WB19-F1
#
_entry.id   AF-K6WB19-F1
#
_cell.length_a   1.000
_cell.length_b   1.000
_cell.length_c   1.000
_cell.angle_alpha   90.00
_cell.angle_beta   90.00
_cell.angle_gamma   90.00
#
_symmetry.space_group_name_H-M   'P 1'
#
loop_
_entity.id
_entity.type
_entity.pdbx_description
1 polymer ?
#
loop_
_entity_poly.entity_id
_entity_poly.type
_entity_poly.pdbx_seq_one_letter_code
_entity_poly.pdbx_strand_id
1 'polypeptide(L)'
;MKWSDRVCVMATVAFAASATLALGAGASSAAAVTDSRPGVVEATPAAPPPPPGALIAAFANNQLTYCSLICPHIIYGVVEVPGALVRSPSVYSAALARTGSVDRSRGIAAASVTGPSRRAMAGIIDNDLNLVLPRAQNALEVATVEVLNVVDTARSGAGPGAVGKAVDAGRTRVLEALNAPIVPNPPQIAVPTTPAQESALATIDVGSAVLFQAPEILLVGATESADVAAKELATSGDMNRARAAGAARLDGFVTQAQNAIARALR
;
A
#
# COMPACT_ATOMS: atom_id res chain seq x y z
N MET A 1 -31.86 5.33 -10.99
CA MET A 1 -30.63 5.51 -10.18
C MET A 1 -29.43 5.21 -11.09
N LYS A 2 -28.54 6.19 -11.27
CA LYS A 2 -27.50 6.19 -12.32
C LYS A 2 -26.27 5.39 -11.87
N TRP A 3 -25.68 4.67 -12.83
CA TRP A 3 -24.51 3.79 -12.66
C TRP A 3 -23.22 4.56 -12.29
N SER A 4 -23.20 5.87 -12.51
CA SER A 4 -22.11 6.79 -12.13
C SER A 4 -21.90 6.92 -10.62
N ASP A 5 -22.94 6.71 -9.81
CA ASP A 5 -22.89 7.02 -8.38
C ASP A 5 -22.42 5.82 -7.54
N ARG A 6 -22.22 4.65 -8.16
CA ARG A 6 -21.77 3.42 -7.48
C ARG A 6 -20.27 3.16 -7.58
N VAL A 7 -19.58 3.78 -8.54
CA VAL A 7 -18.12 3.62 -8.69
C VAL A 7 -17.34 4.47 -7.66
N CYS A 8 -17.99 5.47 -7.07
CA CYS A 8 -17.40 6.31 -6.01
C CYS A 8 -17.53 5.75 -4.58
N VAL A 9 -18.21 4.61 -4.36
CA VAL A 9 -18.57 4.14 -3.00
C VAL A 9 -17.62 3.04 -2.47
N MET A 10 -16.62 2.60 -3.24
CA MET A 10 -15.56 1.69 -2.72
C MET A 10 -14.27 2.40 -2.29
N ALA A 11 -14.21 3.74 -2.32
CA ALA A 11 -13.01 4.52 -1.98
C ALA A 11 -13.14 5.30 -0.65
N THR A 12 -13.85 4.75 0.34
CA THR A 12 -14.01 5.39 1.65
C THR A 12 -13.66 4.42 2.78
N VAL A 13 -12.39 4.02 2.87
CA VAL A 13 -11.79 3.64 4.16
C VAL A 13 -11.09 4.88 4.69
N ALA A 14 -11.86 5.73 5.37
CA ALA A 14 -11.33 6.86 6.10
C ALA A 14 -10.51 6.34 7.28
N PHE A 15 -9.17 6.47 7.19
CA PHE A 15 -8.28 6.26 8.32
C PHE A 15 -8.43 7.44 9.30
N ALA A 16 -9.34 7.31 10.24
CA ALA A 16 -9.32 8.07 11.48
C ALA A 16 -8.46 7.29 12.50
N ALA A 17 -7.15 7.53 12.49
CA ALA A 17 -6.25 7.02 13.52
C ALA A 17 -6.37 7.91 14.77
N SER A 18 -7.35 7.63 15.61
CA SER A 18 -7.45 8.18 16.96
C SER A 18 -6.46 7.44 17.87
N ALA A 19 -5.24 7.96 17.99
CA ALA A 19 -4.27 7.47 18.97
C ALA A 19 -4.49 8.15 20.34
N THR A 20 -5.31 7.52 21.19
CA THR A 20 -5.32 7.79 22.63
C THR A 20 -4.06 7.20 23.27
N LEU A 21 -3.03 8.03 23.46
CA LEU A 21 -1.84 7.69 24.25
C LEU A 21 -2.12 7.94 25.74
N ALA A 22 -2.15 6.87 26.52
CA ALA A 22 -2.13 6.90 27.97
C ALA A 22 -0.75 7.40 28.46
N LEU A 23 -0.75 8.49 29.23
CA LEU A 23 0.42 9.09 29.86
C LEU A 23 0.87 8.24 31.06
N GLY A 24 2.02 7.57 30.94
CA GLY A 24 2.79 7.05 32.06
C GLY A 24 3.82 8.10 32.49
N ALA A 25 3.68 8.62 33.71
CA ALA A 25 4.62 9.57 34.32
C ALA A 25 5.93 8.87 34.73
N GLY A 26 7.07 9.48 34.40
CA GLY A 26 8.40 9.02 34.81
C GLY A 26 9.35 10.20 35.02
N ALA A 27 10.00 10.22 36.18
CA ALA A 27 10.67 11.34 36.83
C ALA A 27 11.81 12.05 36.07
N SER A 28 11.92 13.36 36.35
CA SER A 28 12.99 14.28 35.95
C SER A 28 14.35 13.94 36.58
N SER A 29 15.44 14.27 35.88
CA SER A 29 16.74 14.56 36.49
C SER A 29 17.48 15.60 35.64
N ALA A 30 17.83 16.71 36.28
CA ALA A 30 18.55 17.84 35.69
C ALA A 30 20.06 17.57 35.64
N ALA A 31 20.73 18.00 34.56
CA ALA A 31 22.18 18.09 34.52
C ALA A 31 22.66 19.36 33.80
N ALA A 32 23.47 20.09 34.56
CA ALA A 32 24.39 21.20 34.30
C ALA A 32 24.50 21.84 32.90
N VAL A 33 24.36 23.17 32.92
CA VAL A 33 24.76 24.11 31.87
C VAL A 33 26.28 24.21 31.83
N THR A 34 26.88 23.98 30.66
CA THR A 34 28.24 24.43 30.35
C THR A 34 28.19 25.54 29.31
N ASP A 35 28.78 26.68 29.70
CA ASP A 35 28.98 27.89 28.93
C ASP A 35 29.91 27.63 27.73
N SER A 36 29.46 27.99 26.53
CA SER A 36 30.26 27.98 25.31
C SER A 36 29.83 29.17 24.45
N ARG A 37 30.76 30.11 24.30
CA ARG A 37 30.60 31.40 23.62
C ARG A 37 30.07 31.23 22.17
N PRO A 38 29.18 32.11 21.70
CA PRO A 38 28.56 31.96 20.39
C PRO A 38 29.52 32.39 19.26
N GLY A 39 29.89 31.42 18.41
CA GLY A 39 30.33 31.71 17.05
C GLY A 39 29.11 32.07 16.21
N VAL A 40 29.13 33.23 15.55
CA VAL A 40 28.08 33.63 14.61
C VAL A 40 28.22 32.77 13.36
N VAL A 41 27.50 31.65 13.33
CA VAL A 41 27.22 30.94 12.09
C VAL A 41 26.11 31.72 11.40
N GLU A 42 26.42 32.31 10.25
CA GLU A 42 25.45 32.98 9.38
C GLU A 42 24.40 31.92 8.97
N ALA A 43 23.25 31.96 9.65
CA ALA A 43 22.18 31.00 9.40
C ALA A 43 21.60 31.27 8.02
N THR A 44 21.76 30.31 7.10
CA THR A 44 21.03 30.31 5.82
C THR A 44 19.54 30.54 6.13
N PRO A 45 18.88 31.51 5.48
CA PRO A 45 17.47 31.77 5.71
C PRO A 45 16.67 30.48 5.56
N ALA A 46 15.86 30.15 6.58
CA ALA A 46 14.95 29.03 6.49
C ALA A 46 14.05 29.22 5.27
N ALA A 47 13.90 28.18 4.45
CA ALA A 47 12.97 28.21 3.33
C ALA A 47 11.57 28.58 3.83
N PRO A 48 10.80 29.39 3.08
CA PRO A 48 9.46 29.75 3.49
C PRO A 48 8.61 28.47 3.65
N PRO A 49 7.69 28.45 4.64
CA PRO A 49 6.82 27.30 4.82
C PRO A 49 5.95 27.06 3.58
N PRO A 50 5.44 25.84 3.39
CA PRO A 50 4.57 25.55 2.27
C PRO A 50 3.35 26.47 2.25
N PRO A 51 2.92 26.94 1.06
CA PRO A 51 1.73 27.77 0.97
C PRO A 51 0.49 27.01 1.47
N PRO A 52 -0.54 27.71 1.96
CA PRO A 52 -1.81 27.09 2.30
C PRO A 52 -2.34 26.24 1.14
N GLY A 53 -2.80 25.02 1.46
CA GLY A 53 -3.32 24.08 0.47
C GLY A 53 -2.27 23.22 -0.25
N ALA A 54 -0.96 23.49 -0.11
CA ALA A 54 0.08 22.71 -0.80
C ALA A 54 0.03 21.20 -0.49
N LEU A 55 -0.20 20.83 0.78
CA LEU A 55 -0.33 19.43 1.19
C LEU A 55 -1.57 18.76 0.59
N ILE A 56 -2.70 19.48 0.56
CA ILE A 56 -3.95 18.97 -0.03
C ILE A 56 -3.79 18.78 -1.54
N ALA A 57 -3.16 19.74 -2.22
CA ALA A 57 -2.87 19.66 -3.65
C ALA A 57 -1.91 18.50 -3.97
N ALA A 58 -0.84 18.33 -3.19
CA ALA A 58 0.09 17.21 -3.35
C ALA A 58 -0.59 15.86 -3.11
N PHE A 59 -1.41 15.75 -2.07
CA PHE A 59 -2.21 14.55 -1.81
C PHE A 59 -3.16 14.22 -2.98
N ALA A 60 -3.91 15.21 -3.48
CA ALA A 60 -4.80 15.03 -4.62
C ALA A 60 -4.05 14.62 -5.90
N ASN A 61 -2.90 15.25 -6.17
CA ASN A 61 -2.04 14.88 -7.30
C ASN A 61 -1.52 13.45 -7.17
N ASN A 62 -1.19 13.01 -5.96
CA ASN A 62 -0.79 11.63 -5.70
C ASN A 62 -1.93 10.66 -5.99
N GLN A 63 -3.19 10.97 -5.65
CA GLN A 63 -4.33 10.11 -5.99
C GLN A 63 -4.48 9.93 -7.52
N LEU A 64 -4.30 11.01 -8.28
CA LEU A 64 -4.31 10.95 -9.75
C LEU A 64 -3.14 10.15 -10.31
N THR A 65 -1.95 10.36 -9.76
CA THR A 65 -0.72 9.66 -10.18
C THR A 65 -0.80 8.17 -9.87
N TYR A 66 -1.22 7.78 -8.67
CA TYR A 66 -1.39 6.38 -8.29
C TYR A 66 -2.47 5.70 -9.12
N CYS A 67 -3.60 6.37 -9.37
CA CYS A 67 -4.60 5.87 -10.30
C CYS A 67 -4.03 5.70 -11.71
N SER A 68 -3.18 6.59 -12.21
CA SER A 68 -2.59 6.41 -13.54
C SER A 68 -1.76 5.11 -13.68
N LEU A 69 -1.21 4.59 -12.58
CA LEU A 69 -0.48 3.33 -12.53
C LEU A 69 -1.43 2.12 -12.41
N ILE A 70 -2.48 2.21 -11.60
CA ILE A 70 -3.35 1.08 -11.25
C ILE A 70 -4.61 1.00 -12.12
N CYS A 71 -5.23 2.14 -12.44
CA CYS A 71 -6.51 2.23 -13.13
C CYS A 71 -6.53 1.59 -14.53
N PRO A 72 -5.46 1.59 -15.35
CA PRO A 72 -5.44 0.82 -16.59
C PRO A 72 -5.73 -0.68 -16.37
N HIS A 73 -5.21 -1.26 -15.28
CA HIS A 73 -5.43 -2.66 -14.93
C HIS A 73 -6.82 -2.91 -14.35
N ILE A 74 -7.37 -1.96 -13.58
CA ILE A 74 -8.77 -1.99 -13.15
C ILE A 74 -9.70 -1.98 -14.36
N ILE A 75 -9.51 -1.03 -15.29
CA ILE A 75 -10.31 -0.90 -16.51
C ILE A 75 -10.22 -2.19 -17.34
N TYR A 76 -9.01 -2.71 -17.52
CA TYR A 76 -8.81 -4.00 -18.18
C TYR A 76 -9.61 -5.11 -17.48
N GLY A 77 -9.55 -5.20 -16.14
CA GLY A 77 -10.27 -6.21 -15.37
C GLY A 77 -11.79 -6.11 -15.51
N VAL A 78 -12.35 -4.90 -15.37
CA VAL A 78 -13.81 -4.68 -15.45
C VAL A 78 -14.38 -4.85 -16.85
N VAL A 79 -13.55 -4.80 -17.89
CA VAL A 79 -13.98 -5.04 -19.28
C VAL A 79 -13.74 -6.50 -19.68
N GLU A 80 -12.52 -7.00 -19.54
CA GLU A 80 -12.14 -8.30 -20.08
C GLU A 80 -12.70 -9.46 -19.28
N VAL A 81 -12.80 -9.36 -17.95
CA VAL A 81 -13.33 -10.46 -17.13
C VAL A 81 -14.82 -10.70 -17.42
N PRO A 82 -15.71 -9.68 -17.39
CA PRO A 82 -17.09 -9.89 -17.79
C PRO A 82 -17.24 -10.31 -19.26
N GLY A 83 -16.45 -9.73 -20.16
CA GLY A 83 -16.46 -10.11 -21.57
C GLY A 83 -16.04 -11.57 -21.79
N ALA A 84 -15.06 -12.06 -21.04
CA ALA A 84 -14.67 -13.47 -21.05
C ALA A 84 -15.76 -14.37 -20.46
N LEU A 85 -16.39 -13.95 -19.36
CA LEU A 85 -17.49 -14.70 -18.74
C LEU A 85 -18.67 -14.88 -19.69
N VAL A 86 -19.07 -13.84 -20.40
CA VAL A 86 -20.13 -13.89 -21.43
C VAL A 86 -19.78 -14.84 -22.57
N ARG A 87 -18.51 -14.89 -22.98
CA ARG A 87 -18.03 -15.77 -24.07
C ARG A 87 -17.76 -17.21 -23.61
N SER A 88 -17.63 -17.46 -22.32
CA SER A 88 -17.23 -18.74 -21.74
C SER A 88 -18.09 -19.93 -22.20
N PRO A 89 -19.43 -19.83 -22.31
CA PRO A 89 -20.25 -20.92 -22.84
C PRO A 89 -19.87 -21.33 -24.27
N SER A 90 -19.61 -20.37 -25.16
CA SER A 90 -19.18 -20.65 -26.53
C SER A 90 -17.79 -21.28 -26.57
N VAL A 91 -16.88 -20.83 -25.69
CA VAL A 91 -15.56 -21.44 -25.52
C VAL A 91 -15.67 -22.90 -25.07
N TYR A 92 -16.57 -23.18 -24.12
CA TYR A 92 -16.87 -24.54 -23.67
C TYR A 92 -17.38 -25.41 -24.82
N SER A 93 -18.40 -24.97 -25.56
CA SER A 93 -18.97 -25.75 -26.68
C SER A 93 -17.93 -26.02 -27.77
N ALA A 94 -17.12 -25.02 -28.14
CA ALA A 94 -16.05 -25.18 -29.11
C ALA A 94 -14.93 -26.11 -28.60
N ALA A 95 -14.63 -26.06 -27.30
CA ALA A 95 -13.67 -26.98 -26.68
C ALA A 95 -14.20 -28.41 -26.66
N LEU A 96 -15.49 -28.61 -26.37
CA LEU A 96 -16.11 -29.94 -26.33
C LEU A 96 -16.10 -30.58 -27.71
N ALA A 97 -16.47 -29.82 -28.75
CA ALA A 97 -16.43 -30.29 -30.13
C ALA A 97 -15.02 -30.71 -30.58
N ARG A 98 -13.97 -30.03 -30.08
CA ARG A 98 -12.58 -30.33 -30.45
C ARG A 98 -11.93 -31.43 -29.63
N THR A 99 -12.24 -31.51 -28.34
CA THR A 99 -11.52 -32.38 -27.40
C THR A 99 -12.27 -33.66 -27.08
N GLY A 100 -13.60 -33.69 -27.26
CA GLY A 100 -14.47 -34.78 -26.82
C GLY A 100 -14.53 -34.97 -25.29
N SER A 101 -13.85 -34.13 -24.50
CA SER A 101 -13.72 -34.28 -23.05
C SER A 101 -14.42 -33.13 -22.33
N VAL A 102 -15.42 -33.48 -21.51
CA VAL A 102 -16.17 -32.51 -20.70
C VAL A 102 -15.24 -31.74 -19.77
N ASP A 103 -14.36 -32.43 -19.05
CA ASP A 103 -13.51 -31.80 -18.04
C ASP A 103 -12.42 -30.92 -18.67
N ARG A 104 -11.78 -31.36 -19.76
CA ARG A 104 -10.85 -30.48 -20.51
C ARG A 104 -11.57 -29.25 -21.05
N SER A 105 -12.80 -29.41 -21.51
CA SER A 105 -13.61 -28.29 -22.01
C SER A 105 -13.99 -27.31 -20.91
N ARG A 106 -14.31 -27.79 -19.70
CA ARG A 106 -14.51 -26.94 -18.51
C ARG A 106 -13.23 -26.19 -18.15
N GLY A 107 -12.09 -26.87 -18.16
CA GLY A 107 -10.79 -26.24 -17.91
C GLY A 107 -10.48 -25.13 -18.91
N ILE A 108 -10.68 -25.38 -20.20
CA ILE A 108 -10.47 -24.37 -21.26
C ILE A 108 -11.41 -23.17 -21.09
N ALA A 109 -12.70 -23.43 -20.82
CA ALA A 109 -13.68 -22.37 -20.58
C ALA A 109 -13.37 -21.56 -19.31
N ALA A 110 -12.99 -22.22 -18.22
CA ALA A 110 -12.57 -21.57 -16.98
C ALA A 110 -11.31 -20.71 -17.19
N ALA A 111 -10.29 -21.27 -17.87
CA ALA A 111 -9.03 -20.57 -18.17
C ALA A 111 -9.25 -19.31 -19.02
N SER A 112 -10.29 -19.31 -19.87
CA SER A 112 -10.66 -18.12 -20.64
C SER A 112 -11.10 -16.93 -19.77
N VAL A 113 -11.62 -17.20 -18.56
CA VAL A 113 -12.06 -16.18 -17.59
C VAL A 113 -10.98 -15.90 -16.55
N THR A 114 -10.38 -16.94 -15.97
CA THR A 114 -9.36 -16.79 -14.92
C THR A 114 -8.07 -16.16 -15.44
N GLY A 115 -7.72 -16.36 -16.72
CA GLY A 115 -6.56 -15.73 -17.35
C GLY A 115 -6.61 -14.20 -17.33
N PRO A 116 -7.66 -13.55 -17.88
CA PRO A 116 -7.88 -12.11 -17.73
C PRO A 116 -7.94 -11.65 -16.27
N SER A 117 -8.63 -12.39 -15.38
CA SER A 117 -8.71 -12.02 -13.95
C SER A 117 -7.34 -11.97 -13.29
N ARG A 118 -6.49 -12.99 -13.50
CA ARG A 118 -5.12 -13.01 -12.98
C ARG A 118 -4.31 -11.84 -13.52
N ARG A 119 -4.38 -11.56 -14.82
CA ARG A 119 -3.63 -10.43 -15.43
C ARG A 119 -4.04 -9.08 -14.86
N ALA A 120 -5.34 -8.87 -14.67
CA ALA A 120 -5.86 -7.65 -14.05
C ALA A 120 -5.35 -7.53 -12.62
N MET A 121 -5.52 -8.57 -11.81
CA MET A 121 -5.16 -8.55 -10.40
C MET A 121 -3.66 -8.40 -10.15
N ALA A 122 -2.83 -9.14 -10.90
CA ALA A 122 -1.38 -8.98 -10.83
C ALA A 122 -0.97 -7.55 -11.21
N GLY A 123 -1.51 -6.99 -12.30
CA GLY A 123 -1.19 -5.62 -12.68
C GLY A 123 -1.61 -4.57 -11.64
N ILE A 124 -2.76 -4.73 -10.99
CA ILE A 124 -3.22 -3.84 -9.91
C ILE A 124 -2.25 -3.92 -8.72
N ILE A 125 -2.03 -5.13 -8.21
CA ILE A 125 -1.33 -5.36 -6.95
C ILE A 125 0.17 -5.20 -7.09
N ASP A 126 0.76 -5.60 -8.22
CA ASP A 126 2.19 -5.39 -8.45
C ASP A 126 2.50 -3.89 -8.51
N ASN A 127 1.65 -3.07 -9.13
CA ASN A 127 1.82 -1.61 -9.10
C ASN A 127 1.59 -1.05 -7.70
N ASP A 128 0.60 -1.56 -6.95
CA ASP A 128 0.36 -1.06 -5.61
C ASP A 128 1.52 -1.37 -4.66
N LEU A 129 1.86 -2.65 -4.50
CA LEU A 129 2.90 -3.13 -3.58
C LEU A 129 4.31 -2.63 -3.91
N ASN A 130 4.63 -2.45 -5.19
CA ASN A 130 5.99 -2.06 -5.57
C ASN A 130 6.17 -0.56 -5.77
N LEU A 131 5.11 0.20 -6.03
CA LEU A 131 5.23 1.63 -6.38
C LEU A 131 4.41 2.53 -5.46
N VAL A 132 3.11 2.25 -5.31
CA VAL A 132 2.18 3.16 -4.63
C VAL A 132 2.29 3.03 -3.11
N LEU A 133 2.13 1.82 -2.57
CA LEU A 133 2.15 1.56 -1.14
C LEU A 133 3.46 2.00 -0.48
N PRO A 134 4.66 1.64 -0.99
CA PRO A 134 5.92 2.08 -0.37
C PRO A 134 6.06 3.60 -0.31
N ARG A 135 5.56 4.29 -1.35
CA ARG A 135 5.54 5.75 -1.35
C ARG A 135 4.53 6.31 -0.35
N ALA A 136 3.29 5.84 -0.37
CA ALA A 136 2.26 6.31 0.55
C ALA A 136 2.70 6.11 2.01
N GLN A 137 3.30 4.95 2.31
CA GLN A 137 3.84 4.62 3.62
C GLN A 137 4.98 5.58 4.02
N ASN A 138 5.97 5.83 3.16
CA ASN A 138 7.03 6.80 3.42
C ASN A 138 6.49 8.19 3.82
N ALA A 139 5.45 8.68 3.12
CA ALA A 139 4.82 9.96 3.46
C ALA A 139 4.10 9.92 4.82
N LEU A 140 3.45 8.81 5.16
CA LEU A 140 2.80 8.60 6.46
C LEU A 140 3.82 8.54 7.61
N GLU A 141 4.94 7.86 7.41
CA GLU A 141 6.02 7.77 8.39
C GLU A 141 6.63 9.14 8.69
N VAL A 142 6.93 9.93 7.64
CA VAL A 142 7.40 11.30 7.79
C VAL A 142 6.37 12.15 8.53
N ALA A 143 5.09 12.09 8.14
CA ALA A 143 4.04 12.82 8.84
C ALA A 143 3.95 12.43 10.33
N THR A 144 4.11 11.16 10.64
CA THR A 144 4.08 10.65 12.03
C THR A 144 5.26 11.16 12.84
N VAL A 145 6.48 11.08 12.31
CA VAL A 145 7.69 11.61 12.98
C VAL A 145 7.56 13.11 13.23
N GLU A 146 7.09 13.87 12.23
CA GLU A 146 6.97 15.32 12.36
C GLU A 146 5.85 15.76 13.31
N VAL A 147 4.73 15.02 13.38
CA VAL A 147 3.70 15.24 14.41
C VAL A 147 4.29 15.01 15.81
N LEU A 148 5.08 13.95 15.99
CA LEU A 148 5.74 13.69 17.27
C LEU A 148 6.76 14.78 17.63
N ASN A 149 7.54 15.29 16.66
CA ASN A 149 8.44 16.43 16.87
C ASN A 149 7.68 17.69 17.37
N VAL A 150 6.52 17.98 16.78
CA VAL A 150 5.68 19.11 17.21
C VAL A 150 5.16 18.90 18.63
N VAL A 151 4.68 17.69 18.95
CA VAL A 151 4.19 17.33 20.28
C VAL A 151 5.29 17.45 21.33
N ASP A 152 6.49 16.95 21.04
CA ASP A 152 7.64 17.02 21.96
C ASP A 152 8.09 18.47 22.16
N THR A 153 8.11 19.27 21.09
CA THR A 153 8.38 20.71 21.17
C THR A 153 7.37 21.41 22.10
N ALA A 154 6.08 21.13 21.94
CA ALA A 154 5.04 21.71 22.79
C ALA A 154 5.17 21.25 24.25
N ARG A 155 5.49 19.98 24.50
CA ARG A 155 5.63 19.41 25.85
C ARG A 155 6.89 19.86 26.58
N SER A 156 7.92 20.29 25.85
CA SER A 156 9.15 20.85 26.44
C SER A 156 8.95 22.18 27.17
N GLY A 157 7.77 22.80 27.04
CA GLY A 157 7.50 24.15 27.55
C GLY A 157 7.94 25.26 26.59
N ALA A 158 8.32 24.92 25.36
CA ALA A 158 8.68 25.90 24.35
C ALA A 158 7.50 26.84 24.03
N GLY A 159 7.80 28.12 23.80
CA GLY A 159 6.77 29.12 23.49
C GLY A 159 6.07 28.87 22.15
N PRO A 160 4.89 29.49 21.91
CA PRO A 160 4.09 29.26 20.70
C PRO A 160 4.85 29.47 19.37
N GLY A 161 5.81 30.40 19.35
CA GLY A 161 6.64 30.63 18.17
C GLY A 161 7.55 29.46 17.80
N ALA A 162 8.05 28.71 18.79
CA ALA A 162 8.85 27.50 18.56
C ALA A 162 7.98 26.35 18.05
N VAL A 163 6.78 26.17 18.62
CA VAL A 163 5.80 25.20 18.14
C VAL A 163 5.37 25.50 16.70
N GLY A 164 5.10 26.76 16.38
CA GLY A 164 4.79 27.20 15.01
C GLY A 164 5.89 26.86 14.01
N LYS A 165 7.16 27.10 14.36
CA LYS A 165 8.30 26.71 13.53
C LYS A 165 8.40 25.19 13.34
N ALA A 166 8.15 24.40 14.38
CA ALA A 166 8.13 22.94 14.27
C ALA A 166 7.01 22.46 13.33
N VAL A 167 5.82 23.07 13.40
CA VAL A 167 4.70 22.78 12.49
C VAL A 167 5.09 23.10 11.05
N ASP A 168 5.67 24.27 10.82
CA ASP A 168 6.07 24.69 9.47
C ASP A 168 7.18 23.79 8.89
N ALA A 169 8.17 23.42 9.69
CA ALA A 169 9.19 22.45 9.30
C ALA A 169 8.58 21.08 8.96
N GLY A 170 7.66 20.60 9.80
CA GLY A 170 6.93 19.36 9.57
C GLY A 170 6.12 19.39 8.27
N ARG A 171 5.41 20.50 8.01
CA ARG A 171 4.68 20.69 6.74
C ARG A 171 5.60 20.64 5.53
N THR A 172 6.79 21.25 5.60
CA THR A 172 7.79 21.18 4.53
C THR A 172 8.21 19.74 4.26
N ARG A 173 8.61 19.01 5.31
CA ARG A 173 9.08 17.62 5.17
C ARG A 173 8.00 16.67 4.67
N VAL A 174 6.76 16.84 5.13
CA VAL A 174 5.62 16.05 4.61
C VAL A 174 5.38 16.39 3.14
N LEU A 175 5.47 17.66 2.73
CA LEU A 175 5.33 18.03 1.33
C LEU A 175 6.44 17.42 0.46
N GLU A 176 7.68 17.42 0.94
CA GLU A 176 8.81 16.76 0.28
C GLU A 176 8.57 15.26 0.13
N ALA A 177 8.15 14.57 1.20
CA ALA A 177 7.81 13.16 1.17
C ALA A 177 6.64 12.85 0.22
N LEU A 178 5.61 13.72 0.19
CA LEU A 178 4.52 13.63 -0.76
C LEU A 178 4.95 13.86 -2.21
N ASN A 179 6.08 14.53 -2.46
CA ASN A 179 6.61 14.85 -3.80
C ASN A 179 7.88 14.09 -4.19
N ALA A 180 8.36 13.14 -3.38
CA ALA A 180 9.46 12.26 -3.74
C ALA A 180 9.24 11.54 -5.10
N PRO A 181 10.22 10.80 -5.63
CA PRO A 181 10.01 9.93 -6.79
C PRO A 181 9.19 8.68 -6.46
N ILE A 182 8.36 8.21 -7.39
CA ILE A 182 7.72 6.90 -7.31
C ILE A 182 8.65 5.89 -7.98
N VAL A 183 9.28 5.04 -7.18
CA VAL A 183 10.25 4.04 -7.64
C VAL A 183 10.09 2.74 -6.84
N PRO A 184 10.46 1.58 -7.40
CA PRO A 184 10.51 0.34 -6.65
C PRO A 184 11.48 0.42 -5.47
N ASN A 185 11.06 -0.11 -4.31
CA ASN A 185 11.87 -0.18 -3.08
C ASN A 185 12.54 1.17 -2.73
N PRO A 186 11.75 2.25 -2.54
CA PRO A 186 12.32 3.54 -2.18
C PRO A 186 13.02 3.44 -0.81
N PRO A 187 14.12 4.18 -0.59
CA PRO A 187 14.70 4.26 0.74
C PRO A 187 13.70 4.88 1.72
N GLN A 188 13.82 4.51 3.00
CA GLN A 188 13.03 5.15 4.06
C GLN A 188 13.42 6.62 4.18
N ILE A 189 12.42 7.51 4.17
CA ILE A 189 12.64 8.97 4.24
C ILE A 189 12.57 9.46 5.69
N ALA A 190 11.70 8.86 6.50
CA ALA A 190 11.55 9.23 7.90
C ALA A 190 12.82 8.84 8.68
N VAL A 191 13.33 9.79 9.48
CA VAL A 191 14.49 9.57 10.35
C VAL A 191 14.01 9.71 11.80
N PRO A 192 13.69 8.59 12.48
CA PRO A 192 13.31 8.64 13.88
C PRO A 192 14.53 9.00 14.74
N THR A 193 14.30 9.80 15.77
CA THR A 193 15.33 10.27 16.72
C THR A 193 14.98 9.98 18.18
N THR A 194 13.78 9.42 18.41
CA THR A 194 13.30 9.05 19.74
C THR A 194 12.71 7.64 19.73
N PRO A 195 12.70 6.93 20.87
CA PRO A 195 12.07 5.61 20.96
C PRO A 195 10.58 5.60 20.60
N ALA A 196 9.87 6.70 20.88
CA ALA A 196 8.46 6.85 20.51
C ALA A 196 8.27 6.91 18.99
N GLN A 197 9.17 7.61 18.28
CA GLN A 197 9.18 7.65 16.82
C GLN A 197 9.51 6.28 16.23
N GLU A 198 10.56 5.61 16.73
CA GLU A 198 10.93 4.25 16.30
C GLU A 198 9.76 3.27 16.49
N SER A 199 9.10 3.31 17.64
CA SER A 199 7.93 2.47 17.92
C SER A 199 6.75 2.78 16.99
N ALA A 200 6.54 4.06 16.65
CA ALA A 200 5.47 4.45 15.73
C ALA A 200 5.76 3.94 14.31
N LEU A 201 7.00 4.06 13.84
CA LEU A 201 7.39 3.53 12.52
C LEU A 201 7.27 2.01 12.46
N ALA A 202 7.75 1.28 13.47
CA ALA A 202 7.57 -0.17 13.54
C ALA A 202 6.08 -0.58 13.54
N THR A 203 5.22 0.20 14.19
CA THR A 203 3.77 -0.03 14.17
C THR A 203 3.18 0.20 12.78
N ILE A 204 3.65 1.22 12.05
CA ILE A 204 3.26 1.47 10.66
C ILE A 204 3.70 0.32 9.76
N ASP A 205 4.93 -0.17 9.92
CA ASP A 205 5.45 -1.31 9.15
C ASP A 205 4.61 -2.58 9.35
N VAL A 206 4.35 -2.94 10.61
CA VAL A 206 3.49 -4.10 10.93
C VAL A 206 2.08 -3.90 10.41
N GLY A 207 1.51 -2.70 10.62
CA GLY A 207 0.18 -2.35 10.13
C GLY A 207 0.10 -2.46 8.60
N SER A 208 1.10 -1.94 7.89
CA SER A 208 1.24 -2.01 6.43
C SER A 208 1.30 -3.46 5.94
N ALA A 209 2.13 -4.27 6.58
CA ALA A 209 2.30 -5.68 6.23
C ALA A 209 1.00 -6.48 6.42
N VAL A 210 0.27 -6.25 7.53
CA VAL A 210 -0.94 -7.00 7.87
C VAL A 210 -2.18 -6.52 7.10
N LEU A 211 -2.34 -5.20 6.93
CA LEU A 211 -3.57 -4.63 6.37
C LEU A 211 -3.53 -4.47 4.85
N PHE A 212 -2.34 -4.36 4.26
CA PHE A 212 -2.19 -4.13 2.82
C PHE A 212 -1.39 -5.26 2.17
N GLN A 213 -0.12 -5.44 2.54
CA GLN A 213 0.78 -6.33 1.80
C GLN A 213 0.31 -7.79 1.79
N ALA A 214 0.06 -8.39 2.96
CA ALA A 214 -0.35 -9.78 3.06
C ALA A 214 -1.72 -10.04 2.38
N PRO A 215 -2.78 -9.24 2.62
CA PRO A 215 -4.05 -9.39 1.91
C PRO A 215 -3.91 -9.29 0.39
N GLU A 216 -3.12 -8.36 -0.11
CA GLU A 216 -2.91 -8.19 -1.55
C GLU A 216 -2.14 -9.36 -2.17
N ILE A 217 -1.06 -9.81 -1.52
CA ILE A 217 -0.33 -11.02 -1.94
C ILE A 217 -1.30 -12.23 -2.04
N LEU A 218 -2.19 -12.38 -1.07
CA LEU A 218 -3.19 -13.45 -1.07
C LEU A 218 -4.24 -13.27 -2.17
N LEU A 219 -4.64 -12.04 -2.50
CA LEU A 219 -5.60 -11.77 -3.56
C LEU A 219 -5.02 -12.07 -4.95
N VAL A 220 -3.76 -11.70 -5.21
CA VAL A 220 -3.03 -12.18 -6.41
C VAL A 220 -2.97 -13.69 -6.39
N GLY A 221 -2.57 -14.27 -5.26
CA GLY A 221 -2.46 -15.71 -5.10
C GLY A 221 -3.74 -16.47 -5.41
N ALA A 222 -4.89 -15.97 -4.98
CA ALA A 222 -6.19 -16.57 -5.29
C ALA A 222 -6.48 -16.57 -6.80
N THR A 223 -6.28 -15.44 -7.47
CA THR A 223 -6.54 -15.34 -8.91
C THR A 223 -5.57 -16.17 -9.75
N GLU A 224 -4.29 -16.22 -9.36
CA GLU A 224 -3.28 -17.03 -10.03
C GLU A 224 -3.50 -18.52 -9.80
N SER A 225 -3.85 -18.93 -8.59
CA SER A 225 -4.16 -20.33 -8.27
C SER A 225 -5.37 -20.84 -9.05
N ALA A 226 -6.39 -20.00 -9.24
CA ALA A 226 -7.53 -20.32 -10.08
C ALA A 226 -7.16 -20.48 -11.56
N ASP A 227 -6.28 -19.62 -12.09
CA ASP A 227 -5.75 -19.73 -13.46
C ASP A 227 -4.91 -20.99 -13.66
N VAL A 228 -4.04 -21.31 -12.70
CA VAL A 228 -3.21 -22.54 -12.70
C VAL A 228 -4.10 -23.79 -12.68
N ALA A 229 -5.08 -23.86 -11.77
CA ALA A 229 -6.01 -24.98 -11.71
C ALA A 229 -6.81 -25.14 -13.01
N ALA A 230 -7.31 -24.04 -13.57
CA ALA A 230 -8.08 -24.08 -14.82
C ALA A 230 -7.23 -24.57 -16.00
N LYS A 231 -5.97 -24.13 -16.11
CA LYS A 231 -5.03 -24.58 -17.14
C LYS A 231 -4.62 -26.04 -16.98
N GLU A 232 -4.42 -26.49 -15.75
CA GLU A 232 -4.14 -27.90 -15.48
C GLU A 232 -5.33 -28.78 -15.87
N LEU A 233 -6.56 -28.35 -15.57
CA LEU A 233 -7.77 -29.05 -15.99
C LEU A 233 -7.92 -29.05 -17.52
N ALA A 234 -7.63 -27.94 -18.18
CA ALA A 234 -7.67 -27.80 -19.64
C ALA A 234 -6.73 -28.81 -20.33
N THR A 235 -5.57 -29.03 -19.72
CA THR A 235 -4.51 -29.87 -20.27
C THR A 235 -4.76 -31.35 -19.96
N SER A 236 -5.00 -31.67 -18.69
CA SER A 236 -5.06 -33.04 -18.20
C SER A 236 -6.45 -33.67 -18.27
N GLY A 237 -7.51 -32.87 -18.13
CA GLY A 237 -8.86 -33.36 -17.88
C GLY A 237 -9.05 -33.99 -16.50
N ASP A 238 -8.08 -33.87 -15.59
CA ASP A 238 -8.10 -34.45 -14.26
C ASP A 238 -8.39 -33.37 -13.19
N MET A 239 -9.56 -33.49 -12.56
CA MET A 239 -10.02 -32.55 -11.53
C MET A 239 -9.14 -32.57 -10.27
N ASN A 240 -8.60 -33.72 -9.88
CA ASN A 240 -7.76 -33.84 -8.68
C ASN A 240 -6.40 -33.21 -8.93
N ARG A 241 -5.80 -33.44 -10.11
CA ARG A 241 -4.55 -32.76 -10.51
C ARG A 241 -4.73 -31.25 -10.59
N ALA A 242 -5.85 -30.78 -11.17
CA ALA A 242 -6.16 -29.37 -11.23
C ALA A 242 -6.27 -28.71 -9.85
N ARG A 243 -6.98 -29.35 -8.92
CA ARG A 243 -7.10 -28.87 -7.53
C ARG A 243 -5.74 -28.85 -6.82
N ALA A 244 -4.96 -29.91 -6.96
CA ALA A 244 -3.63 -30.00 -6.37
C ALA A 244 -2.69 -28.91 -6.91
N ALA A 245 -2.71 -28.65 -8.23
CA ALA A 245 -1.92 -27.59 -8.85
C ALA A 245 -2.31 -26.19 -8.34
N GLY A 246 -3.61 -25.91 -8.24
CA GLY A 246 -4.10 -24.65 -7.66
C GLY A 246 -3.72 -24.49 -6.20
N ALA A 247 -3.91 -25.52 -5.37
CA ALA A 247 -3.56 -25.49 -3.95
C ALA A 247 -2.06 -25.27 -3.72
N ALA A 248 -1.21 -26.00 -4.45
CA ALA A 248 0.24 -25.84 -4.39
C ALA A 248 0.67 -24.41 -4.78
N ARG A 249 0.00 -23.80 -5.77
CA ARG A 249 0.29 -22.41 -6.14
C ARG A 249 -0.09 -21.43 -5.03
N LEU A 250 -1.26 -21.61 -4.40
CA LEU A 250 -1.75 -20.75 -3.33
C LEU A 250 -0.84 -20.79 -2.10
N ASP A 251 -0.35 -21.97 -1.75
CA ASP A 251 0.52 -22.18 -0.58
C ASP A 251 1.81 -21.35 -0.67
N GLY A 252 2.35 -21.21 -1.89
CA GLY A 252 3.47 -20.32 -2.16
C GLY A 252 3.17 -18.83 -1.89
N PHE A 253 1.92 -18.38 -2.09
CA PHE A 253 1.51 -17.02 -1.76
C PHE A 253 1.21 -16.86 -0.26
N VAL A 254 0.67 -17.87 0.41
CA VAL A 254 0.51 -17.89 1.87
C VAL A 254 1.86 -17.71 2.55
N THR A 255 2.88 -18.44 2.09
CA THR A 255 4.25 -18.31 2.61
C THR A 255 4.81 -16.90 2.35
N GLN A 256 4.58 -16.32 1.17
CA GLN A 256 5.01 -14.94 0.88
C GLN A 256 4.34 -13.90 1.78
N ALA A 257 3.03 -14.04 2.02
CA ALA A 257 2.27 -13.16 2.91
C ALA A 257 2.77 -13.26 4.36
N GLN A 258 3.01 -14.48 4.85
CA GLN A 258 3.61 -14.72 6.16
C GLN A 258 5.00 -14.09 6.27
N ASN A 259 5.82 -14.21 5.22
CA ASN A 259 7.16 -13.61 5.18
C ASN A 259 7.11 -12.07 5.20
N ALA A 260 6.11 -11.44 4.57
CA ALA A 260 5.93 -9.99 4.64
C ALA A 260 5.68 -9.53 6.09
N ILE A 261 4.76 -10.20 6.78
CA ILE A 261 4.46 -9.92 8.20
C ILE A 261 5.70 -10.19 9.08
N ALA A 262 6.37 -11.33 8.88
CA ALA A 262 7.53 -11.71 9.68
C ALA A 262 8.74 -10.78 9.47
N ARG A 263 8.86 -10.10 8.33
CA ARG A 263 9.89 -9.07 8.11
C ARG A 263 9.55 -7.79 8.86
N ALA A 264 8.28 -7.37 8.85
CA ALA A 264 7.85 -6.15 9.54
C ALA A 264 7.93 -6.25 11.08
N LEU A 265 7.98 -7.48 11.64
CA LEU A 265 8.13 -7.73 13.07
C LEU A 265 9.58 -7.70 13.58
N ARG A 266 10.58 -7.56 12.70
CA ARG A 266 12.01 -7.56 13.06
C ARG A 266 12.56 -6.15 13.06
#